data_AF-A0A969JSL0-F1
#
_entry.id   AF-A0A969JSL0-F1
#
_cell.length_a   1.000
_cell.length_b   1.000
_cell.length_c   1.000
_cell.angle_alpha   90.00
_cell.angle_beta   90.00
_cell.angle_gamma   90.00
#
_symmetry.space_group_name_H-M   'P 1'
#
loop_
_entity.id
_entity.type
_entity.pdbx_description
1 polymer ?
#
loop_
_entity_poly.entity_id
_entity_poly.type
_entity_poly.pdbx_seq_one_letter_code
_entity_poly.pdbx_strand_id
1 'polypeptide(L)'
;MGINRRQWLSTVPLALLTSGLSVPVIAQQRDAWTLQALEFLESLDSGQRAQALFPFNSGQRRDWHYIPRQRHGVAIKALSDEQRGLLWRLMATALSKRGFAKVRDVIKTEAILADLTNNPGFRDPDNYAIVFFGDPATQQTWAWRFEGHHLALNFTVIPGKGLTLTPAFFRR
;
A
#
# COMPACT_ATOMS: atom_id res chain seq x y z
N MET A 1 66.51 66.25 -13.85
CA MET A 1 65.23 66.07 -14.57
C MET A 1 65.26 64.65 -15.13
N GLY A 2 64.78 63.64 -14.40
CA GLY A 2 63.43 63.06 -14.55
C GLY A 2 63.47 61.94 -15.62
N ILE A 3 62.95 60.71 -15.51
CA ILE A 3 61.92 60.11 -14.67
C ILE A 3 62.16 58.58 -14.64
N ASN A 4 61.87 57.99 -13.48
CA ASN A 4 61.87 56.58 -13.12
C ASN A 4 60.66 55.85 -13.75
N ARG A 5 60.84 54.69 -14.42
CA ARG A 5 59.71 53.87 -14.91
C ARG A 5 59.60 52.57 -14.12
N ARG A 6 58.61 52.56 -13.23
CA ARG A 6 58.18 51.45 -12.38
C ARG A 6 57.52 50.33 -13.17
N GLN A 7 57.80 49.11 -12.71
CA GLN A 7 57.18 47.84 -13.07
C GLN A 7 55.67 47.86 -12.77
N TRP A 8 54.86 47.31 -13.67
CA TRP A 8 53.47 46.94 -13.42
C TRP A 8 53.30 45.46 -13.82
N LEU A 9 53.30 44.56 -12.84
CA LEU A 9 52.77 43.21 -12.99
C LEU A 9 51.35 43.23 -12.44
N SER A 10 50.36 43.29 -13.33
CA SER A 10 48.95 43.14 -12.99
C SER A 10 48.65 41.66 -12.75
N THR A 11 48.38 41.28 -11.51
CA THR A 11 47.78 40.01 -11.15
C THR A 11 46.30 40.03 -11.50
N VAL A 12 45.87 39.14 -12.40
CA VAL A 12 44.44 38.89 -12.67
C VAL A 12 43.98 37.75 -11.75
N PRO A 13 42.98 37.93 -10.88
CA PRO A 13 42.45 36.82 -10.10
C PRO A 13 41.53 35.97 -10.97
N LEU A 14 41.86 34.68 -11.07
CA LEU A 14 41.02 33.67 -11.71
C LEU A 14 39.88 33.30 -10.74
N ALA A 15 38.69 33.84 -10.97
CA ALA A 15 37.49 33.45 -10.25
C ALA A 15 36.96 32.11 -10.79
N LEU A 16 37.15 31.03 -10.03
CA LEU A 16 36.49 29.75 -10.28
C LEU A 16 35.01 29.86 -9.92
N LEU A 17 34.16 30.03 -10.93
CA LEU A 17 32.70 29.85 -10.83
C LEU A 17 32.40 28.36 -10.77
N THR A 18 32.29 27.79 -9.57
CA THR A 18 31.68 26.47 -9.37
C THR A 18 30.16 26.63 -9.46
N SER A 19 29.60 26.51 -10.66
CA SER A 19 28.16 26.36 -10.87
C SER A 19 27.72 24.99 -10.36
N GLY A 20 27.23 24.95 -9.12
CA GLY A 20 26.54 23.78 -8.59
C GLY A 20 25.24 23.55 -9.36
N LEU A 21 25.22 22.56 -10.25
CA LEU A 21 23.98 22.09 -10.86
C LEU A 21 23.16 21.36 -9.79
N SER A 22 22.24 22.08 -9.15
CA SER A 22 21.20 21.46 -8.34
C SER A 22 20.28 20.68 -9.27
N VAL A 23 20.50 19.37 -9.39
CA VAL A 23 19.51 18.48 -10.01
C VAL A 23 18.29 18.49 -9.09
N PRO A 24 17.10 18.91 -9.55
CA PRO A 24 15.92 18.83 -8.71
C PRO A 24 15.63 17.36 -8.45
N VAL A 25 15.72 16.94 -7.19
CA VAL A 25 15.14 15.67 -6.76
C VAL A 25 13.63 15.86 -6.88
N ILE A 26 13.05 15.41 -7.98
CA ILE A 26 11.60 15.31 -8.10
C ILE A 26 11.19 14.22 -7.12
N ALA A 27 10.69 14.61 -5.94
CA ALA A 27 10.06 13.67 -5.03
C ALA A 27 8.90 13.02 -5.77
N GLN A 28 9.00 11.70 -6.01
CA GLN A 28 7.95 10.98 -6.70
C GLN A 28 6.66 11.06 -5.87
N GLN A 29 5.64 11.71 -6.42
CA GLN A 29 4.34 11.84 -5.77
C GLN A 29 3.80 10.44 -5.49
N ARG A 30 3.52 10.14 -4.22
CA ARG A 30 2.94 8.85 -3.82
C ARG A 30 1.49 8.80 -4.27
N ASP A 31 1.11 7.70 -4.91
CA ASP A 31 -0.28 7.44 -5.27
C ASP A 31 -1.18 7.37 -4.02
N ALA A 32 -2.47 7.65 -4.19
CA ALA A 32 -3.45 7.66 -3.09
C ALA A 32 -3.51 6.32 -2.34
N TRP A 33 -3.42 5.17 -3.04
CA TRP A 33 -3.38 3.85 -2.40
C TRP A 33 -2.13 3.62 -1.55
N THR A 34 -0.99 4.19 -1.94
CA THR A 34 0.25 4.11 -1.14
C THR A 34 0.11 4.90 0.15
N LEU A 35 -0.46 6.11 0.08
CA LEU A 35 -0.71 6.93 1.27
C LEU A 35 -1.68 6.25 2.24
N GLN A 36 -2.80 5.70 1.74
CA GLN A 36 -3.79 5.03 2.60
C GLN A 36 -3.27 3.68 3.15
N ALA A 37 -2.41 2.98 2.43
CA ALA A 37 -1.75 1.78 2.94
C ALA A 37 -0.79 2.08 4.10
N LEU A 38 -0.02 3.18 3.99
CA LEU A 38 0.84 3.64 5.07
C LEU A 38 0.03 4.02 6.31
N GLU A 39 -1.01 4.83 6.14
CA GLU A 39 -1.90 5.26 7.23
C GLU A 39 -2.55 4.04 7.93
N PHE A 40 -3.00 3.04 7.16
CA PHE A 40 -3.50 1.79 7.72
C PHE A 40 -2.43 1.03 8.51
N LEU A 41 -1.24 0.80 7.93
CA LEU A 41 -0.16 0.06 8.58
C LEU A 41 0.38 0.76 9.84
N GLU A 42 0.38 2.09 9.86
CA GLU A 42 0.77 2.91 11.01
C GLU A 42 -0.26 2.85 12.15
N SER A 43 -1.54 2.64 11.83
CA SER A 43 -2.60 2.49 12.83
C SER A 43 -2.60 1.12 13.54
N LEU A 44 -1.88 0.13 13.01
CA LEU A 44 -1.83 -1.22 13.60
C LEU A 44 -0.91 -1.27 14.81
N ASP A 45 -1.34 -2.00 15.84
CA ASP A 45 -0.44 -2.36 16.93
C ASP A 45 0.64 -3.35 16.47
N SER A 46 1.63 -3.63 17.32
CA SER A 46 2.76 -4.50 16.96
C SER A 46 2.34 -5.94 16.63
N GLY A 47 1.30 -6.46 17.29
CA GLY A 47 0.78 -7.81 17.07
C GLY A 47 -0.01 -7.91 15.77
N GLN A 48 -0.86 -6.93 15.49
CA GLN A 48 -1.57 -6.79 14.21
C GLN A 48 -0.58 -6.60 13.07
N ARG A 49 0.43 -5.74 13.23
CA ARG A 49 1.44 -5.48 12.20
C ARG A 49 2.26 -6.73 11.89
N ALA A 50 2.64 -7.52 12.90
CA ALA A 50 3.32 -8.79 12.70
C ALA A 50 2.49 -9.82 11.93
N GLN A 51 1.15 -9.79 12.08
CA GLN A 51 0.23 -10.62 11.31
C GLN A 51 -0.02 -10.09 9.89
N ALA A 52 0.03 -8.77 9.72
CA ALA A 52 -0.31 -8.09 8.47
C ALA A 52 0.87 -8.01 7.50
N LEU A 53 2.12 -7.95 7.95
CA LEU A 53 3.26 -7.56 7.10
C LEU A 53 4.25 -8.71 6.88
N PHE A 54 4.45 -9.08 5.61
CA PHE A 54 5.43 -10.08 5.20
C PHE A 54 6.44 -9.51 4.19
N PRO A 55 7.61 -10.15 4.00
CA PRO A 55 8.49 -9.86 2.88
C PRO A 55 7.79 -10.02 1.52
N PHE A 56 8.16 -9.22 0.52
CA PHE A 56 7.53 -9.26 -0.81
C PHE A 56 7.61 -10.63 -1.49
N ASN A 57 8.73 -11.34 -1.30
CA ASN A 57 9.01 -12.67 -1.86
C ASN A 57 8.48 -13.82 -0.98
N SER A 58 7.73 -13.53 0.08
CA SER A 58 7.15 -14.57 0.94
C SER A 58 6.25 -15.51 0.12
N GLY A 59 6.35 -16.82 0.38
CA GLY A 59 5.47 -17.82 -0.21
C GLY A 59 3.99 -17.54 0.06
N GLN A 60 3.70 -16.85 1.18
CA GLN A 60 2.37 -16.39 1.58
C GLN A 60 1.68 -15.53 0.52
N ARG A 61 2.45 -14.78 -0.30
CA ARG A 61 1.88 -13.97 -1.39
C ARG A 61 1.11 -14.80 -2.41
N ARG A 62 1.49 -16.08 -2.57
CA ARG A 62 0.85 -17.02 -3.49
C ARG A 62 -0.16 -17.95 -2.80
N ASP A 63 -0.20 -17.98 -1.46
CA ASP A 63 -1.15 -18.77 -0.66
C ASP A 63 -2.51 -18.04 -0.53
N TRP A 64 -3.15 -17.74 -1.67
CA TRP A 64 -4.46 -17.10 -1.69
C TRP A 64 -5.54 -18.15 -1.95
N HIS A 65 -6.63 -18.07 -1.18
CA HIS A 65 -7.74 -19.02 -1.29
C HIS A 65 -9.07 -18.36 -0.94
N TYR A 66 -10.12 -18.71 -1.69
CA TYR A 66 -11.48 -18.27 -1.39
C TYR A 66 -12.26 -19.29 -0.54
N ILE A 67 -11.75 -20.48 -0.25
CA ILE A 67 -12.46 -21.47 0.58
C ILE A 67 -12.33 -21.19 2.09
N PRO A 68 -13.25 -21.63 2.96
CA PRO A 68 -13.12 -21.46 4.41
C PRO A 68 -11.84 -22.10 4.96
N ARG A 69 -10.96 -21.31 5.58
CA ARG A 69 -9.76 -21.75 6.30
C ARG A 69 -9.28 -20.66 7.25
N GLN A 70 -8.36 -21.02 8.14
CA GLN A 70 -7.50 -20.05 8.81
C GLN A 70 -6.60 -19.37 7.76
N ARG A 71 -6.49 -18.05 7.85
CA ARG A 71 -5.76 -17.21 6.89
C ARG A 71 -4.78 -16.29 7.59
N HIS A 72 -3.74 -15.90 6.86
CA HIS A 72 -2.80 -14.89 7.30
C HIS A 72 -3.36 -13.48 7.08
N GLY A 73 -2.79 -12.51 7.80
CA GLY A 73 -3.29 -11.14 7.82
C GLY A 73 -4.16 -10.86 9.03
N VAL A 74 -4.68 -9.65 9.08
CA VAL A 74 -5.54 -9.17 10.16
C VAL A 74 -6.98 -9.19 9.67
N ALA A 75 -7.83 -9.98 10.35
CA ALA A 75 -9.26 -10.04 10.06
C ALA A 75 -9.97 -8.75 10.49
N ILE A 76 -11.04 -8.35 9.79
CA ILE A 76 -11.85 -7.17 10.14
C ILE A 76 -12.32 -7.21 11.59
N LYS A 77 -12.70 -8.38 12.10
CA LYS A 77 -13.12 -8.54 13.51
C LYS A 77 -12.04 -8.17 14.54
N ALA A 78 -10.77 -8.24 14.15
CA ALA A 78 -9.64 -7.88 15.00
C ALA A 78 -9.22 -6.41 14.86
N LEU A 79 -9.89 -5.64 13.99
CA LEU A 79 -9.64 -4.21 13.79
C LEU A 79 -10.58 -3.36 14.64
N SER A 80 -10.07 -2.25 15.19
CA SER A 80 -10.89 -1.18 15.76
C SER A 80 -11.72 -0.47 14.68
N ASP A 81 -12.74 0.29 15.06
CA ASP A 81 -13.59 1.02 14.10
C ASP A 81 -12.78 2.01 13.25
N GLU A 82 -11.78 2.66 13.82
CA GLU A 82 -10.86 3.54 13.11
C GLU A 82 -10.04 2.78 12.06
N GLN A 83 -9.45 1.65 12.45
CA GLN A 83 -8.69 0.78 11.55
C GLN A 83 -9.56 0.18 10.44
N ARG A 84 -10.82 -0.18 10.74
CA ARG A 84 -11.81 -0.60 9.73
C ARG A 84 -12.08 0.53 8.74
N GLY A 85 -12.22 1.76 9.22
CA GLY A 85 -12.36 2.94 8.37
C GLY A 85 -11.18 3.12 7.42
N LEU A 86 -9.95 3.01 7.93
CA LEU A 86 -8.70 3.06 7.16
C LEU A 86 -8.62 1.96 6.09
N LEU A 87 -8.97 0.72 6.45
CA LEU A 87 -9.06 -0.39 5.51
C LEU A 87 -10.00 -0.05 4.34
N TRP A 88 -11.21 0.46 4.63
CA TRP A 88 -12.15 0.79 3.57
C TRP A 88 -11.71 1.99 2.72
N ARG A 89 -11.02 2.97 3.31
CA ARG A 89 -10.40 4.07 2.55
C ARG A 89 -9.34 3.55 1.59
N LEU A 90 -8.44 2.67 2.03
CA LEU A 90 -7.48 2.00 1.15
C LEU A 90 -8.18 1.28 0.01
N MET A 91 -9.17 0.44 0.31
CA MET A 91 -9.91 -0.32 -0.71
C MET A 91 -10.62 0.60 -1.72
N ALA A 92 -11.14 1.76 -1.28
CA ALA A 92 -11.77 2.74 -2.16
C ALA A 92 -10.80 3.45 -3.11
N THR A 93 -9.51 3.58 -2.73
CA THR A 93 -8.48 4.15 -3.63
C THR A 93 -8.04 3.19 -4.73
N ALA A 94 -8.14 1.88 -4.50
CA ALA A 94 -7.66 0.85 -5.43
C ALA A 94 -8.75 0.23 -6.32
N LEU A 95 -10.03 0.52 -6.03
CA LEU A 95 -11.18 -0.02 -6.76
C LEU A 95 -12.02 1.11 -7.36
N SER A 96 -12.67 0.82 -8.49
CA SER A 96 -13.74 1.70 -8.99
C SER A 96 -14.90 1.72 -8.00
N LYS A 97 -15.76 2.76 -8.04
CA LYS A 97 -16.98 2.84 -7.21
C LYS A 97 -17.83 1.57 -7.28
N ARG A 98 -17.99 1.01 -8.50
CA ARG A 98 -18.72 -0.24 -8.72
C ARG A 98 -18.00 -1.46 -8.14
N GLY A 99 -16.68 -1.54 -8.29
CA GLY A 99 -15.88 -2.63 -7.73
C GLY A 99 -15.90 -2.63 -6.20
N PHE A 100 -15.76 -1.44 -5.60
CA PHE A 100 -15.86 -1.26 -4.15
C PHE A 100 -17.24 -1.64 -3.62
N ALA A 101 -18.32 -1.16 -4.25
CA ALA A 101 -19.67 -1.56 -3.88
C ALA A 101 -19.86 -3.08 -3.96
N LYS A 102 -19.35 -3.71 -5.04
CA LYS A 102 -19.43 -5.17 -5.20
C LYS A 102 -18.71 -5.94 -4.08
N VAL A 103 -17.53 -5.48 -3.64
CA VAL A 103 -16.82 -6.06 -2.48
C VAL A 103 -17.69 -5.98 -1.23
N ARG A 104 -18.28 -4.81 -0.95
CA ARG A 104 -19.14 -4.61 0.22
C ARG A 104 -20.39 -5.48 0.17
N ASP A 105 -21.00 -5.64 -1.00
CA ASP A 105 -22.19 -6.48 -1.17
C ASP A 105 -21.90 -7.97 -0.99
N VAL A 106 -20.75 -8.45 -1.47
CA VAL A 106 -20.31 -9.84 -1.23
C VAL A 106 -20.15 -10.11 0.28
N ILE A 107 -19.50 -9.20 1.00
CA ILE A 107 -19.34 -9.32 2.46
C ILE A 107 -20.69 -9.30 3.18
N LYS A 108 -21.58 -8.36 2.81
CA LYS A 108 -22.93 -8.27 3.38
C LYS A 108 -23.77 -9.52 3.15
N THR A 109 -23.56 -10.21 2.03
CA THR A 109 -24.28 -11.46 1.71
C THR A 109 -23.96 -12.56 2.73
N GLU A 110 -22.79 -12.53 3.39
CA GLU A 110 -22.49 -13.49 4.46
C GLU A 110 -23.50 -13.39 5.60
N ALA A 111 -23.85 -12.18 6.05
CA ALA A 111 -24.82 -11.99 7.14
C ALA A 111 -26.20 -12.54 6.75
N ILE A 112 -26.65 -12.26 5.52
CA ILE A 112 -27.94 -12.75 5.02
C ILE A 112 -27.93 -14.29 4.97
N LEU A 113 -26.85 -14.90 4.49
CA LEU A 113 -26.72 -16.34 4.44
C LEU A 113 -26.55 -16.97 5.84
N ALA A 114 -25.93 -16.26 6.78
CA ALA A 114 -25.83 -16.68 8.18
C ALA A 114 -27.22 -16.92 8.76
N ASP A 115 -28.11 -15.94 8.56
CA ASP A 115 -29.49 -15.98 9.04
C ASP A 115 -30.29 -17.08 8.32
N LEU A 116 -30.21 -17.14 6.99
CA LEU A 116 -30.96 -18.12 6.19
C LEU A 116 -30.52 -19.57 6.42
N THR A 117 -29.25 -19.80 6.75
CA THR A 117 -28.68 -21.15 6.94
C THR A 117 -28.47 -21.52 8.40
N ASN A 118 -28.83 -20.63 9.34
CA ASN A 118 -28.58 -20.77 10.76
C ASN A 118 -27.12 -21.17 11.08
N ASN A 119 -26.16 -20.51 10.42
CA ASN A 119 -24.73 -20.82 10.54
C ASN A 119 -23.83 -19.58 10.68
N PRO A 120 -24.04 -18.76 11.73
CA PRO A 120 -23.33 -17.49 11.90
C PRO A 120 -21.83 -17.63 12.15
N GLY A 121 -21.36 -18.73 12.74
CA GLY A 121 -19.93 -18.95 12.97
C GLY A 121 -19.14 -19.20 11.68
N PHE A 122 -19.78 -19.77 10.66
CA PHE A 122 -19.18 -20.01 9.35
C PHE A 122 -19.38 -18.83 8.39
N ARG A 123 -20.50 -18.11 8.53
CA ARG A 123 -20.93 -17.00 7.69
C ARG A 123 -20.69 -15.66 8.41
N ASP A 124 -19.43 -15.33 8.61
CA ASP A 124 -19.00 -14.14 9.35
C ASP A 124 -18.50 -13.03 8.40
N PRO A 125 -19.25 -11.91 8.24
CA PRO A 125 -18.82 -10.76 7.44
C PRO A 125 -17.50 -10.13 7.89
N ASP A 126 -17.14 -10.27 9.18
CA ASP A 126 -15.94 -9.69 9.75
C ASP A 126 -14.74 -10.65 9.71
N ASN A 127 -14.90 -11.83 9.08
CA ASN A 127 -13.82 -12.81 8.90
C ASN A 127 -13.05 -12.64 7.56
N TYR A 128 -13.11 -11.46 6.95
CA TYR A 128 -12.26 -11.10 5.82
C TYR A 128 -10.97 -10.46 6.35
N ALA A 129 -9.83 -10.79 5.76
CA ALA A 129 -8.53 -10.38 6.24
C ALA A 129 -7.73 -9.61 5.20
N ILE A 130 -6.90 -8.69 5.69
CA ILE A 130 -5.92 -7.96 4.89
C ILE A 130 -4.50 -8.36 5.28
N VAL A 131 -3.64 -8.54 4.27
CA VAL A 131 -2.21 -8.85 4.43
C VAL A 131 -1.41 -8.07 3.39
N PHE A 132 -0.21 -7.62 3.76
CA PHE A 132 0.73 -6.83 2.98
C PHE A 132 2.01 -7.62 2.73
N PHE A 133 2.64 -7.34 1.59
CA PHE A 133 3.88 -7.95 1.14
C PHE A 133 4.84 -6.87 0.65
N GLY A 134 5.99 -6.75 1.29
CA GLY A 134 6.92 -5.63 1.09
C GLY A 134 6.46 -4.37 1.82
N ASP A 135 7.30 -3.33 1.77
CA ASP A 135 7.07 -2.09 2.49
C ASP A 135 6.69 -0.94 1.54
N PRO A 136 5.45 -0.42 1.60
CA PRO A 136 5.01 0.72 0.78
C PRO A 136 5.83 1.99 1.00
N ALA A 137 6.58 2.12 2.10
CA ALA A 137 7.41 3.28 2.38
C ALA A 137 8.68 3.34 1.50
N THR A 138 9.19 2.18 1.06
CA THR A 138 10.52 2.02 0.44
C THR A 138 10.59 2.41 -1.04
N GLN A 139 9.48 2.85 -1.65
CA GLN A 139 9.36 3.05 -3.10
C GLN A 139 9.75 1.83 -3.95
N GLN A 140 9.76 0.64 -3.36
CA GLN A 140 9.95 -0.62 -4.08
C GLN A 140 8.61 -1.23 -4.48
N THR A 141 8.65 -2.36 -5.19
CA THR A 141 7.42 -3.11 -5.47
C THR A 141 6.87 -3.68 -4.17
N TRP A 142 5.58 -3.47 -3.95
CA TRP A 142 4.85 -3.99 -2.80
C TRP A 142 3.46 -4.48 -3.23
N ALA A 143 2.80 -5.20 -2.35
CA ALA A 143 1.49 -5.78 -2.63
C ALA A 143 0.65 -5.85 -1.36
N TRP A 144 -0.66 -5.99 -1.54
CA TRP A 144 -1.55 -6.44 -0.49
C TRP A 144 -2.60 -7.38 -1.04
N ARG A 145 -3.16 -8.20 -0.16
CA ARG A 145 -4.26 -9.10 -0.46
C ARG A 145 -5.37 -8.84 0.52
N PHE A 146 -6.59 -8.83 0.01
CA PHE A 146 -7.81 -8.79 0.80
C PHE A 146 -8.68 -9.98 0.41
N GLU A 147 -8.97 -10.86 1.37
CA GLU A 147 -9.63 -12.12 1.09
C GLU A 147 -10.56 -12.60 2.21
N GLY A 148 -11.51 -13.44 1.82
CA GLY A 148 -12.48 -14.10 2.68
C GLY A 148 -13.17 -15.23 1.92
N HIS A 149 -14.29 -15.71 2.45
CA HIS A 149 -14.95 -16.92 1.95
C HIS A 149 -15.58 -16.80 0.53
N HIS A 150 -15.83 -15.58 0.02
CA HIS A 150 -16.31 -15.38 -1.36
C HIS A 150 -15.49 -14.39 -2.17
N LEU A 151 -14.33 -13.98 -1.67
CA LEU A 151 -13.54 -12.92 -2.27
C LEU A 151 -12.06 -13.21 -2.10
N ALA A 152 -11.28 -13.04 -3.16
CA ALA A 152 -9.83 -12.94 -3.05
C ALA A 152 -9.32 -11.91 -4.05
N LEU A 153 -8.79 -10.80 -3.55
CA LEU A 153 -8.27 -9.70 -4.35
C LEU A 153 -6.78 -9.51 -4.06
N ASN A 154 -5.96 -9.55 -5.10
CA ASN A 154 -4.51 -9.41 -5.00
C ASN A 154 -4.06 -8.16 -5.74
N PHE A 155 -3.52 -7.20 -5.00
CA PHE A 155 -3.04 -5.93 -5.50
C PHE A 155 -1.52 -5.92 -5.51
N THR A 156 -0.90 -5.51 -6.60
CA THR A 156 0.56 -5.30 -6.68
C THR A 156 0.82 -3.91 -7.23
N VAL A 157 1.67 -3.15 -6.55
CA VAL A 157 2.09 -1.81 -6.94
C VAL A 157 3.53 -1.87 -7.41
N ILE A 158 3.76 -1.46 -8.66
CA ILE A 158 5.07 -1.43 -9.29
C ILE A 158 5.46 0.04 -9.49
N PRO A 159 6.57 0.52 -8.90
CA PRO A 159 7.03 1.89 -9.06
C PRO A 159 7.11 2.31 -10.53
N GLY A 160 6.53 3.47 -10.85
CA GLY A 160 6.48 4.01 -12.22
C GLY A 160 5.54 3.27 -13.20
N LYS A 161 4.91 2.16 -12.80
CA LYS A 161 3.93 1.43 -13.64
C LYS A 161 2.51 1.44 -13.08
N GLY A 162 2.35 1.71 -11.78
CA GLY A 162 1.05 1.81 -11.11
C GLY A 162 0.62 0.52 -10.43
N LEU A 163 -0.69 0.33 -10.32
CA LEU A 163 -1.33 -0.75 -9.57
C LEU A 163 -1.98 -1.79 -10.50
N THR A 164 -1.78 -3.07 -10.19
CA THR A 164 -2.43 -4.21 -10.86
C THR A 164 -3.27 -4.99 -9.87
N LEU A 165 -4.46 -5.46 -10.29
CA LEU A 165 -5.37 -6.28 -9.50
C LEU A 165 -5.52 -7.67 -10.14
N THR A 166 -4.58 -8.57 -9.87
CA THR A 166 -4.61 -9.94 -10.38
C THR A 166 -3.88 -10.92 -9.45
N PRO A 167 -4.43 -12.13 -9.18
CA PRO A 167 -5.77 -12.55 -9.56
C PRO A 167 -6.84 -11.86 -8.71
N ALA A 168 -8.05 -11.73 -9.29
CA ALA A 168 -9.23 -11.21 -8.63
C ALA A 168 -10.37 -12.22 -8.76
N PHE A 169 -10.90 -12.67 -7.63
CA PHE A 169 -11.96 -13.67 -7.58
C PHE A 169 -13.13 -13.15 -6.75
N PHE A 170 -14.34 -13.29 -7.32
CA PHE A 170 -15.61 -13.02 -6.65
C PHE A 170 -16.50 -14.25 -6.82
N ARG A 171 -16.93 -14.85 -5.71
CA ARG A 171 -18.03 -15.82 -5.70
C ARG A 171 -19.32 -15.06 -5.46
N ARG A 172 -20.32 -15.34 -6.29
CA ARG A 172 -21.66 -14.79 -6.14
C ARG A 172 -22.44 -15.58 -5.10
#